data_AF-A0A5R9BXQ5-F1
#
_entry.id   AF-A0A5R9BXQ5-F1
#
_cell.length_a   1.000
_cell.length_b   1.000
_cell.length_c   1.000
_cell.angle_alpha   90.00
_cell.angle_beta   90.00
_cell.angle_gamma   90.00
#
_symmetry.space_group_name_H-M   'P 1'
#
loop_
_entity.id
_entity.type
_entity.pdbx_description
1 polymer ?
#
loop_
_entity_poly.entity_id
_entity_poly.type
_entity_poly.pdbx_seq_one_letter_code
_entity_poly.pdbx_strand_id
1 'polypeptide(L)' 'MKDNKTVIDELKIEKADLDEKVENLYNFLDKPERCSELPSRQLYLLQEQYHYMTTYLLILNERILNLNGIEYGKGEK' A
#
# COMPACT_ATOMS: atom_id res chain seq x y z
N MET A 1 -9.11 16.10 19.82
CA MET A 1 -8.99 14.76 19.21
C MET A 1 -9.82 14.80 17.93
N LYS A 2 -9.27 14.43 16.76
CA LYS A 2 -10.08 14.33 15.52
C LYS A 2 -11.12 13.23 15.72
N ASP A 3 -12.31 13.40 15.16
CA ASP A 3 -13.32 12.34 15.13
C ASP A 3 -12.94 11.26 14.10
N ASN A 4 -13.50 10.06 14.25
CA ASN A 4 -13.16 8.91 13.40
C ASN A 4 -13.44 9.17 11.92
N LYS A 5 -14.46 9.96 11.57
CA LYS A 5 -14.80 10.23 10.16
C LYS A 5 -13.70 11.04 9.50
N THR A 6 -13.24 12.10 10.17
CA THR A 6 -12.11 12.91 9.67
C THR A 6 -10.85 12.06 9.47
N VAL A 7 -10.52 11.18 10.43
CA VAL A 7 -9.36 10.28 10.32
C VAL A 7 -9.53 9.29 9.16
N ILE A 8 -10.73 8.73 8.97
CA ILE A 8 -11.00 7.81 7.85
C ILE A 8 -10.83 8.52 6.50
N ASP A 9 -11.34 9.75 6.36
CA ASP A 9 -11.25 10.51 5.12
C ASP A 9 -9.79 10.83 4.77
N GLU A 10 -8.96 11.20 5.76
CA GLU A 10 -7.51 11.39 5.59
C GLU A 10 -6.81 10.10 5.14
N LEU A 11 -7.11 8.96 5.78
CA LEU A 11 -6.53 7.66 5.44
C LEU A 11 -6.96 7.19 4.04
N LYS A 12 -8.17 7.50 3.59
CA LYS A 12 -8.63 7.17 2.23
C LYS A 12 -7.88 7.96 1.16
N ILE A 13 -7.61 9.25 1.42
CA ILE A 13 -6.80 10.08 0.53
C ILE A 13 -5.39 9.51 0.45
N GLU A 14 -4.76 9.25 1.60
CA GLU A 14 -3.42 8.67 1.65
C GLU A 14 -3.34 7.30 0.95
N LYS A 15 -4.35 6.45 1.14
CA LYS A 15 -4.43 5.16 0.47
C LYS A 15 -4.53 5.32 -1.05
N ALA A 16 -5.35 6.24 -1.55
CA ALA A 16 -5.49 6.49 -2.99
C ALA A 16 -4.17 6.96 -3.62
N ASP A 17 -3.47 7.89 -2.96
CA ASP A 17 -2.14 8.34 -3.39
C ASP A 17 -1.12 7.20 -3.40
N LEU A 18 -1.22 6.28 -2.43
CA LEU A 18 -0.32 5.12 -2.34
C LEU A 18 -0.66 4.04 -3.39
N ASP A 19 -1.95 3.80 -3.66
CA ASP A 19 -2.41 2.88 -4.71
C ASP A 19 -1.82 3.28 -6.07
N GLU A 20 -1.91 4.57 -6.43
CA GLU A 20 -1.35 5.08 -7.69
C GLU A 20 0.16 4.84 -7.77
N LYS A 21 0.89 5.08 -6.68
CA LYS A 21 2.35 4.85 -6.64
C LYS A 21 2.69 3.36 -6.73
N VAL A 22 1.92 2.48 -6.09
CA VAL A 22 2.09 1.02 -6.17
C VAL A 22 1.84 0.53 -7.59
N GLU A 23 0.76 0.99 -8.23
CA GLU A 23 0.43 0.64 -9.61
C GLU A 23 1.53 1.08 -10.58
N ASN A 24 2.00 2.32 -10.45
CA ASN A 24 3.08 2.84 -11.28
C ASN A 24 4.38 2.03 -11.13
N LEU A 25 4.75 1.68 -9.89
CA LEU A 25 5.95 0.88 -9.62
C LEU A 25 5.79 -0.57 -10.10
N TYR A 26 4.61 -1.17 -9.91
CA TYR A 26 4.29 -2.48 -10.45
C TYR A 26 4.44 -2.50 -11.98
N ASN A 27 3.84 -1.54 -12.67
CA ASN A 27 3.91 -1.41 -14.14
C ASN A 27 5.33 -1.18 -14.66
N PHE A 28 6.22 -0.65 -13.81
CA PHE A 28 7.65 -0.55 -14.12
C PHE A 28 8.35 -1.90 -13.94
N LEU A 29 8.15 -2.56 -12.79
CA LEU A 29 8.79 -3.82 -12.42
C LEU A 29 8.31 -5.03 -13.22
N ASP A 30 7.07 -5.00 -13.72
CA ASP A 30 6.46 -6.06 -14.55
C ASP A 30 7.01 -6.09 -15.98
N LYS A 31 7.86 -5.12 -16.36
CA LYS A 31 8.47 -5.02 -17.68
C LYS A 31 9.93 -5.48 -17.64
N PRO A 32 10.25 -6.68 -18.13
CA PRO A 32 11.60 -7.23 -18.06
C PRO A 32 12.65 -6.36 -18.74
N GLU A 33 12.28 -5.67 -19.82
CA GLU A 33 13.21 -4.81 -20.58
C GLU A 33 13.72 -3.66 -19.70
N ARG A 34 12.80 -3.01 -18.97
CA ARG A 34 13.12 -1.89 -18.05
C ARG A 34 13.97 -2.34 -16.87
N CYS A 35 13.72 -3.56 -16.37
CA CYS A 35 14.46 -4.10 -15.24
C CYS A 35 15.88 -4.52 -15.64
N SER A 36 16.07 -4.98 -16.88
CA SER A 36 17.37 -5.44 -17.39
C SER A 36 18.40 -4.32 -17.56
N GLU A 37 17.95 -3.07 -17.71
CA GLU A 37 18.78 -1.88 -17.84
C GLU A 37 19.32 -1.36 -16.49
N LEU A 38 18.75 -1.85 -15.38
CA LEU A 38 19.11 -1.37 -14.05
C LEU A 38 20.26 -2.16 -13.43
N PRO A 39 21.21 -1.49 -12.75
CA PRO A 39 22.13 -2.16 -11.83
C PRO A 39 21.35 -2.98 -10.79
N SER A 40 21.84 -4.18 -10.45
CA SER A 40 21.12 -5.11 -9.57
C SER A 40 20.73 -4.51 -8.22
N ARG A 41 21.55 -3.61 -7.66
CA ARG A 41 21.24 -2.89 -6.42
C ARG A 41 20.01 -1.98 -6.56
N GLN A 42 19.85 -1.31 -7.71
CA GLN A 42 18.69 -0.44 -7.94
C GLN A 42 17.41 -1.25 -8.12
N LEU A 43 17.47 -2.35 -8.88
CA LEU A 43 16.35 -3.26 -9.04
C LEU A 43 15.88 -3.83 -7.69
N TYR A 44 16.83 -4.28 -6.85
CA TYR A 44 16.53 -4.77 -5.51
C TYR A 44 15.81 -3.70 -4.66
N LEU A 45 16.30 -2.46 -4.65
CA LEU A 45 15.68 -1.39 -3.87
C LEU A 45 14.27 -1.05 -4.35
N LEU A 46 14.00 -1.11 -5.65
CA LEU A 46 12.66 -0.91 -6.20
C LEU A 46 11.70 -2.05 -5.81
N GLN A 47 12.18 -3.29 -5.81
CA GLN A 47 11.40 -4.45 -5.34
C GLN A 47 11.07 -4.35 -3.85
N GLU A 48 12.05 -3.98 -3.02
CA GLU A 48 11.83 -3.70 -1.60
C GLU A 48 10.83 -2.56 -1.39
N GLN A 49 10.97 -1.48 -2.14
CA GLN A 49 10.02 -0.36 -2.09
C GLN A 49 8.60 -0.80 -2.43
N TYR A 50 8.43 -1.61 -3.48
CA TYR A 50 7.13 -2.19 -3.84
C TYR A 50 6.55 -3.05 -2.70
N HIS A 51 7.36 -3.88 -2.06
CA HIS A 51 6.96 -4.69 -0.91
C HIS A 51 6.49 -3.85 0.28
N TYR A 52 7.25 -2.81 0.66
CA TYR A 52 6.85 -1.95 1.78
C TYR A 52 5.59 -1.13 1.48
N MET A 53 5.43 -0.64 0.26
CA MET A 53 4.25 0.12 -0.14
C MET A 53 2.98 -0.74 -0.15
N THR A 54 3.05 -1.97 -0.67
CA THR A 54 1.92 -2.92 -0.65
C THR A 54 1.57 -3.35 0.78
N THR A 55 2.58 -3.57 1.63
CA THR A 55 2.37 -3.82 3.06
C THR A 55 1.69 -2.63 3.74
N TYR A 56 2.08 -1.40 3.41
CA TYR A 56 1.46 -0.21 3.97
C TYR A 56 0.00 -0.03 3.51
N LEU A 57 -0.32 -0.35 2.25
CA LEU A 57 -1.71 -0.37 1.77
C LEU A 57 -2.60 -1.33 2.58
N LEU A 58 -2.08 -2.51 2.94
CA LEU A 58 -2.81 -3.45 3.80
C LEU A 58 -3.13 -2.82 5.16
N ILE A 59 -2.13 -2.19 5.79
CA ILE A 59 -2.29 -1.50 7.09
C ILE A 59 -3.34 -0.37 6.99
N LEU A 60 -3.31 0.43 5.92
CA LEU A 60 -4.29 1.49 5.70
C LEU A 60 -5.71 0.92 5.59
N ASN A 61 -5.89 -0.16 4.83
CA ASN A 61 -7.17 -0.85 4.71
C ASN A 61 -7.67 -1.38 6.05
N GLU A 62 -6.84 -2.10 6.78
CA GLU A 62 -7.17 -2.62 8.11
C GLU A 62 -7.55 -1.49 9.07
N ARG A 63 -6.81 -0.38 9.04
CA ARG A 63 -7.09 0.77 9.89
C ARG A 63 -8.42 1.43 9.55
N ILE A 64 -8.72 1.62 8.27
CA ILE A 64 -10.00 2.17 7.80
C ILE A 64 -11.16 1.26 8.24
N LEU A 65 -11.02 -0.06 8.08
CA LEU A 65 -12.06 -1.01 8.49
C LEU A 65 -12.30 -0.97 10.00
N ASN A 66 -11.23 -1.01 10.79
CA ASN A 66 -11.29 -0.93 12.25
C ASN A 66 -11.98 0.36 12.72
N LEU A 67 -11.69 1.50 12.08
CA LEU A 67 -12.33 2.78 12.41
C LEU A 67 -13.81 2.85 11.97
N ASN A 68 -14.20 2.07 10.97
CA ASN A 68 -15.61 1.89 10.57
C ASN A 68 -16.35 0.86 11.44
N GLY A 69 -15.69 0.27 12.45
CA GLY A 69 -16.29 -0.76 13.31
C GLY A 69 -16.38 -2.14 12.65
N ILE A 70 -15.61 -2.38 11.59
CA ILE A 70 -15.49 -3.69 10.93
C ILE A 70 -14.23 -4.37 11.47
N GLU A 71 -14.39 -5.45 12.22
CA GLU A 71 -13.25 -6.21 12.77
C GLU A 71 -12.72 -7.21 11.73
N TYR A 72 -11.40 -7.20 11.51
CA TYR A 72 -10.69 -8.26 10.79
C TYR A 72 -10.30 -9.37 11.78
N GLY A 73 -10.68 -10.62 11.48
CA GLY A 73 -10.09 -11.79 12.16
C GLY A 73 -10.63 -12.17 13.55
N LYS A 74 -11.88 -11.84 13.92
CA LYS A 74 -12.58 -12.67 14.92
C LYS A 74 -12.98 -13.97 14.25
N GLY A 75 -12.12 -14.98 14.40
CA GLY A 75 -12.44 -16.35 14.04
C GLY A 75 -13.84 -16.71 14.54
N GLU A 76 -14.64 -17.25 13.64
CA GLU A 76 -15.85 -17.99 13.99
C GLU A 76 -15.49 -18.98 15.10
N LYS A 77 -16.23 -18.92 16.21
CA LYS A 77 -16.08 -19.83 17.34
C LYS A 77 -16.45 -21.26 16.96
#